data_AF-W7AXS6-F1
#
_entry.id   AF-W7AXS6-F1
#
_cell.length_a   1.000
_cell.length_b   1.000
_cell.length_c   1.000
_cell.angle_alpha   90.00
_cell.angle_beta   90.00
_cell.angle_gamma   90.00
#
_symmetry.space_group_name_H-M   'P 1'
#
loop_
_entity.id
_entity.type
_entity.pdbx_description
1 polymer ?
#
loop_
_entity_poly.entity_id
_entity_poly.type
_entity_poly.pdbx_seq_one_letter_code
_entity_poly.pdbx_strand_id
1 'polypeptide(L)'
;MKKRDEKRIFMCSSVHVWSDTRIYFKEAKSLANKGFQVEFYALDFEGEKENIPNLEMHYLPALSRKERYQHMRVLLKAFEESEAKNFHFHDPELLLLAKKNQKKNMEMK
;
A
#
# COMPACT_ATOMS: atom_id res chain seq x y z
N MET A 1 0.89 11.17 -18.64
CA MET A 1 1.06 10.84 -17.20
C MET A 1 -0.33 10.78 -16.58
N LYS A 2 -0.68 9.70 -15.86
CA LYS A 2 -1.94 9.66 -15.09
C LYS A 2 -1.94 10.80 -14.07
N LYS A 3 -3.01 11.60 -14.03
CA LYS A 3 -3.16 12.67 -13.04
C LYS A 3 -3.38 12.01 -11.67
N ARG A 4 -2.46 12.21 -10.73
CA ARG A 4 -2.56 11.68 -9.37
C ARG A 4 -3.47 12.58 -8.52
N ASP A 5 -4.33 11.99 -7.71
CA ASP A 5 -5.29 12.65 -6.81
C ASP A 5 -4.70 12.81 -5.40
N GLU A 6 -4.78 14.02 -4.86
CA GLU A 6 -4.28 14.37 -3.52
C GLU A 6 -5.13 13.76 -2.40
N LYS A 7 -6.40 13.45 -2.69
CA LYS A 7 -7.32 12.80 -1.76
C LYS A 7 -7.15 11.28 -1.72
N ARG A 8 -6.33 10.71 -2.61
CA ARG A 8 -6.03 9.27 -2.65
C ARG A 8 -4.71 8.97 -1.96
N ILE A 9 -4.74 7.99 -1.06
CA ILE A 9 -3.60 7.54 -0.28
C ILE A 9 -3.42 6.05 -0.51
N PHE A 10 -2.21 5.67 -0.89
CA PHE A 10 -1.82 4.27 -1.02
C PHE A 10 -0.98 3.87 0.20
N MET A 11 -1.43 2.86 0.93
CA MET A 11 -0.75 2.30 2.07
C MET A 11 -0.40 0.85 1.76
N CYS A 12 0.81 0.41 2.07
CA CYS A 12 1.16 -0.99 1.87
C CYS A 12 2.12 -1.56 2.90
N SER A 13 1.89 -2.82 3.22
CA SER A 13 2.80 -3.71 3.91
C SER A 13 2.87 -5.07 3.19
N SER A 14 4.09 -5.55 2.98
CA SER A 14 4.40 -6.81 2.33
C SER A 14 4.66 -7.95 3.30
N VAL A 15 4.84 -7.66 4.60
CA VAL A 15 5.19 -8.65 5.63
C VAL A 15 4.28 -8.64 6.84
N HIS A 16 3.48 -7.58 7.02
CA HIS A 16 2.57 -7.45 8.15
C HIS A 16 1.13 -7.80 7.74
N VAL A 17 0.45 -8.47 8.65
CA VAL A 17 -0.98 -8.74 8.53
C VAL A 17 -1.78 -7.46 8.70
N TRP A 18 -2.95 -7.38 8.07
CA TRP A 18 -3.81 -6.21 8.17
C TRP A 18 -4.24 -5.91 9.61
N SER A 19 -4.40 -6.94 10.45
CA SER A 19 -4.80 -6.85 11.86
C SER A 19 -3.63 -6.61 12.82
N ASP A 20 -2.41 -6.40 12.30
CA ASP A 20 -1.20 -6.27 13.11
C ASP A 20 -1.33 -5.10 14.10
N THR A 21 -0.82 -5.29 15.32
CA THR A 21 -0.89 -4.28 16.39
C THR A 21 -0.10 -3.00 16.08
N ARG A 22 0.74 -3.00 15.03
CA ARG A 22 1.60 -1.88 14.58
C ARG A 22 0.86 -0.66 14.01
N ILE A 23 -0.34 -0.36 14.48
CA ILE A 23 -1.12 0.87 14.22
C ILE A 23 -1.56 1.15 12.77
N TYR A 24 -1.07 0.44 11.74
CA TYR A 24 -1.35 0.77 10.33
C TYR A 24 -2.83 0.70 9.96
N PHE A 25 -3.56 -0.30 10.41
CA PHE A 25 -5.01 -0.37 10.16
C PHE A 25 -5.77 0.78 10.82
N LYS A 26 -5.34 1.21 12.01
CA LYS A 26 -5.92 2.38 12.69
C LYS A 26 -5.62 3.67 11.93
N GLU A 27 -4.42 3.78 11.36
CA GLU A 27 -4.04 4.90 10.50
C GLU A 27 -4.90 4.94 9.23
N ALA A 28 -5.01 3.81 8.50
CA ALA A 28 -5.85 3.68 7.31
C ALA A 28 -7.31 4.05 7.61
N LYS A 29 -7.86 3.54 8.72
CA LYS A 29 -9.22 3.87 9.20
C LYS A 29 -9.36 5.36 9.53
N SER A 30 -8.36 5.95 10.20
CA SER A 30 -8.37 7.37 10.54
C SER A 30 -8.35 8.26 9.30
N LEU A 31 -7.54 7.91 8.30
CA LEU A 31 -7.48 8.62 7.02
C LEU A 31 -8.79 8.50 6.23
N ALA A 32 -9.36 7.30 6.15
CA ALA A 32 -10.64 7.05 5.51
C ALA A 32 -11.78 7.85 6.17
N ASN A 33 -11.81 7.89 7.50
CA ASN A 33 -12.76 8.68 8.28
C ASN A 33 -12.62 10.20 8.08
N LYS A 34 -11.42 10.68 7.71
CA LYS A 34 -11.18 12.08 7.33
C LYS A 34 -11.62 12.41 5.90
N GLY A 35 -12.13 11.43 5.14
CA GLY A 35 -12.62 11.61 3.77
C GLY A 35 -11.56 11.39 2.69
N PHE A 36 -10.41 10.81 3.03
CA PHE A 36 -9.46 10.34 2.02
C PHE A 36 -9.90 8.98 1.48
N GLN A 37 -9.64 8.73 0.20
CA GLN A 37 -9.79 7.42 -0.39
C GLN A 37 -8.48 6.64 -0.17
N VAL A 38 -8.54 5.61 0.66
CA VAL A 38 -7.36 4.85 1.09
C VAL A 38 -7.37 3.48 0.43
N GLU A 39 -6.29 3.15 -0.26
CA GLU A 39 -5.99 1.81 -0.78
C GLU A 39 -4.98 1.17 0.17
N PHE A 40 -5.37 0.16 0.95
CA PHE A 40 -4.49 -0.48 1.93
C PHE A 40 -4.20 -1.94 1.57
N TYR A 41 -2.93 -2.23 1.27
CA TYR A 41 -2.43 -3.57 0.97
C TYR A 41 -1.73 -4.16 2.19
N ALA A 42 -2.14 -5.33 2.64
CA ALA A 42 -1.52 -6.03 3.77
C ALA A 42 -1.72 -7.54 3.66
N LEU A 43 -0.99 -8.34 4.43
CA LEU A 43 -1.18 -9.79 4.44
C LEU A 43 -2.57 -10.15 5.01
N ASP A 44 -3.21 -11.15 4.41
CA ASP A 44 -4.46 -11.70 4.93
C ASP A 44 -4.23 -12.34 6.30
N PHE A 45 -5.24 -12.24 7.14
CA PHE A 45 -5.25 -12.80 8.48
C PHE A 45 -6.68 -13.15 8.85
N GLU A 46 -6.83 -14.26 9.58
CA GLU A 46 -8.13 -14.72 10.05
C GLU A 46 -8.70 -13.73 11.06
N GLY A 47 -9.82 -13.11 10.70
CA GLY A 47 -10.49 -12.10 11.51
C GLY A 47 -11.69 -11.52 10.78
N GLU A 48 -12.53 -10.82 11.53
CA GLU A 48 -13.68 -10.12 10.96
C GLU A 48 -13.20 -8.95 10.10
N LYS A 49 -13.50 -9.00 8.81
CA LYS A 49 -13.14 -7.96 7.85
C LYS A 49 -14.20 -6.87 7.92
N GLU A 50 -13.85 -5.77 8.59
CA GLU A 50 -14.72 -4.60 8.65
C GLU A 50 -14.82 -3.92 7.27
N ASN A 51 -16.03 -3.55 6.86
CA ASN A 51 -16.23 -2.68 5.71
C ASN A 51 -16.23 -1.22 6.20
N ILE A 52 -15.20 -0.47 5.81
CA ILE A 52 -15.02 0.93 6.20
C ILE A 52 -15.18 1.81 4.94
N PRO A 53 -16.08 2.81 4.95
CA PRO A 53 -16.24 3.73 3.83
C PRO A 53 -14.92 4.43 3.49
N ASN A 54 -14.63 4.55 2.19
CA ASN A 54 -13.39 5.14 1.65
C ASN A 54 -12.10 4.36 1.99
N LEU A 55 -12.19 3.13 2.51
CA LEU A 55 -11.05 2.24 2.71
C LEU A 55 -11.22 0.99 1.85
N GLU A 56 -10.35 0.83 0.86
CA GLU A 56 -10.25 -0.36 0.03
C GLU A 56 -9.13 -1.26 0.56
N MET A 57 -9.52 -2.43 1.06
CA MET A 57 -8.59 -3.42 1.60
C MET A 57 -8.18 -4.43 0.51
N HIS A 58 -6.87 -4.58 0.31
CA HIS A 58 -6.30 -5.59 -0.55
C HIS A 58 -5.48 -6.59 0.26
N TYR A 59 -5.98 -7.82 0.35
CA TYR A 59 -5.37 -8.89 1.13
C TYR A 59 -4.37 -9.67 0.27
N LEU A 60 -3.12 -9.67 0.70
CA LEU A 60 -2.04 -10.44 0.08
C LEU A 60 -1.93 -11.82 0.76
N PRO A 61 -1.66 -12.90 0.02
CA PRO A 61 -1.46 -14.20 0.63
C PRO A 61 -0.22 -14.22 1.52
N ALA A 62 -0.21 -15.00 2.60
CA ALA A 62 1.00 -15.22 3.37
C ALA A 62 1.99 -16.06 2.55
N LEU A 63 3.10 -15.44 2.12
CA LEU A 63 4.16 -16.09 1.34
C LEU A 63 5.41 -16.39 2.16
N SER A 64 6.15 -17.42 1.76
CA SER A 64 7.44 -17.73 2.35
C SER A 64 8.46 -16.61 2.09
N ARG A 65 9.52 -16.51 2.91
CA ARG A 65 10.55 -15.46 2.77
C ARG A 65 11.13 -15.37 1.35
N LYS A 66 11.28 -16.51 0.67
CA LYS A 66 11.82 -16.58 -0.69
C LYS A 66 10.84 -16.09 -1.75
N GLU A 67 9.54 -16.10 -1.46
CA GLU A 67 8.48 -15.73 -2.40
C GLU A 67 7.99 -14.30 -2.19
N ARG A 68 8.48 -13.59 -1.18
CA ARG A 68 8.14 -12.18 -0.91
C ARG A 68 8.40 -11.23 -2.09
N TYR A 69 9.31 -11.57 -3.01
CA TYR A 69 9.48 -10.80 -4.25
C TYR A 69 8.19 -10.74 -5.09
N GLN A 70 7.28 -11.71 -4.94
CA GLN A 70 5.98 -11.71 -5.61
C GLN A 70 5.09 -10.58 -5.08
N HIS A 71 5.07 -10.34 -3.76
CA HIS A 71 4.40 -9.17 -3.18
C HIS A 71 4.95 -7.87 -3.77
N MET A 72 6.27 -7.78 -3.94
CA MET A 72 6.86 -6.60 -4.56
C MET A 72 6.36 -6.38 -5.99
N ARG A 73 6.19 -7.43 -6.80
CA ARG A 73 5.65 -7.30 -8.17
C ARG A 73 4.19 -6.87 -8.17
N VAL A 74 3.37 -7.44 -7.28
CA VAL A 74 1.95 -7.08 -7.14
C VAL A 74 1.81 -5.63 -6.69
N LEU A 75 2.54 -5.23 -5.64
CA LEU A 75 2.54 -3.88 -5.10
C LEU A 75 3.08 -2.85 -6.11
N LEU A 76 4.08 -3.21 -6.91
CA LEU A 76 4.61 -2.32 -7.95
C LEU A 76 3.57 -2.08 -9.05
N LYS A 77 2.87 -3.14 -9.49
CA LYS A 77 1.79 -3.00 -10.47
C LYS A 77 0.64 -2.15 -9.91
N ALA A 78 0.21 -2.43 -8.68
CA ALA A 78 -0.80 -1.64 -7.99
C ALA A 78 -0.37 -0.16 -7.87
N PHE A 79 0.89 0.11 -7.57
CA PHE A 79 1.45 1.46 -7.53
C PHE A 79 1.41 2.18 -8.88
N GLU A 80 1.68 1.48 -9.98
CA GLU A 80 1.62 2.05 -11.33
C GLU A 80 0.18 2.31 -11.80
N GLU A 81 -0.76 1.47 -11.34
CA GLU A 81 -2.19 1.58 -11.66
C GLU A 81 -2.90 2.62 -10.79
N SER A 82 -2.46 2.78 -9.54
CA SER A 82 -3.06 3.69 -8.55
C SER A 82 -2.95 5.15 -8.98
N GLU A 83 -4.01 5.89 -8.66
CA GLU A 83 -4.06 7.34 -8.85
C GLU A 83 -3.66 8.09 -7.58
N ALA A 84 -3.23 7.40 -6.51
CA ALA A 84 -2.79 8.05 -5.30
C ALA A 84 -1.61 9.00 -5.53
N LYS A 85 -1.67 10.17 -4.89
CA LYS A 85 -0.52 11.09 -4.83
C LYS A 85 0.38 10.78 -3.64
N ASN A 86 -0.19 10.33 -2.52
CA ASN A 86 0.53 10.07 -1.27
C ASN A 86 0.71 8.56 -1.06
N PHE A 87 1.91 8.15 -0.68
CA PHE A 87 2.29 6.74 -0.51
C PHE A 87 2.93 6.52 0.86
N HIS A 88 2.35 5.63 1.66
CA HIS A 88 2.88 5.24 2.96
C HIS A 88 3.41 3.80 2.85
N PHE A 89 4.74 3.68 2.87
CA PHE A 89 5.43 2.39 2.85
C PHE A 89 5.80 2.03 4.28
N HIS A 90 5.29 0.92 4.78
CA HIS A 90 5.55 0.49 6.15
C HIS A 90 6.77 -0.43 6.27
N ASP A 91 7.18 -1.07 5.17
CA ASP A 91 8.28 -2.03 5.17
C ASP A 91 9.55 -1.48 4.49
N PRO A 92 10.75 -1.67 5.08
CA PRO A 92 12.02 -1.18 4.52
C PRO A 92 12.33 -1.73 3.12
N GLU A 93 11.84 -2.94 2.80
CA GLU A 93 12.04 -3.57 1.49
C GLU A 93 11.35 -2.80 0.35
N LEU A 94 10.32 -2.01 0.66
CA LEU A 94 9.58 -1.19 -0.30
C LEU A 94 10.26 0.16 -0.58
N LEU A 95 11.10 0.67 0.34
CA LEU A 95 11.90 1.87 0.11
C LEU A 95 12.92 1.71 -1.04
N LEU A 96 13.38 0.48 -1.28
CA LEU A 96 14.24 0.16 -2.43
C LEU A 96 13.52 0.35 -3.77
N LEU A 97 12.19 0.13 -3.82
CA LEU A 97 11.37 0.38 -5.01
C LEU A 97 11.14 1.88 -5.23
N ALA A 98 10.88 2.64 -4.15
CA ALA A 98 10.71 4.09 -4.22
C ALA A 98 11.93 4.78 -4.85
N LYS A 99 13.15 4.32 -4.52
CA LYS A 99 14.40 4.87 -5.09
C LYS A 99 14.57 4.56 -6.58
N LYS A 100 14.07 3.41 -7.06
CA LYS A 100 14.18 3.00 -8.48
C LYS A 100 13.23 3.81 -9.38
N ASN A 101 12.07 4.22 -8.85
CA ASN A 101 11.10 5.04 -9.58
C ASN A 101 11.37 6.55 -9.49
N GLN A 102 12.07 7.05 -8.46
CA GLN A 102 12.55 8.44 -8.47
C GLN A 102 13.62 8.69 -9.54
N LYS A 103 14.49 7.70 -9.84
CA LYS A 103 15.46 7.81 -10.94
C LYS A 103 14.81 7.94 -12.32
N LYS A 104 13.70 7.20 -12.57
CA LYS A 104 12.92 7.37 -13.82
C LYS A 104 12.29 8.76 -13.97
N ASN A 105 12.02 9.47 -12.88
CA ASN A 105 11.56 10.86 -12.92
C ASN A 105 12.69 11.90 -13.01
N MET A 106 13.95 11.49 -12.80
CA MET A 106 15.12 12.38 -12.83
C MET A 106 15.97 12.22 -14.10
N GLU A 107 15.88 11.08 -14.81
CA GLU A 107 16.56 10.83 -16.09
C GLU A 107 15.73 11.23 -17.33
N MET A 108 14.54 11.81 -17.16
CA MET A 108 13.72 12.37 -18.25
C MET A 108 13.40 13.86 -18.06
N LYS A 109 14.35 14.63 -17.51
CA LYS A 109 14.35 16.09 -17.62
C LYS A 109 15.46 16.53 -18.57
#